data_AF-A0AB39M0P7-F1
#
_entry.id   AF-A0AB39M0P7-F1
#
_cell.length_a   1.000
_cell.length_b   1.000
_cell.length_c   1.000
_cell.angle_alpha   90.00
_cell.angle_beta   90.00
_cell.angle_gamma   90.00
#
_symmetry.space_group_name_H-M   'P 1'
#
loop_
_entity.id
_entity.type
_entity.pdbx_description
1 polymer ?
#
loop_
_entity_poly.entity_id
_entity_poly.type
_entity_poly.pdbx_seq_one_letter_code
_entity_poly.pdbx_strand_id
1 'polypeptide(L)' 'MKTVDFRPCECGIKRGFLDQRAAEKALGRAQAKRDRQAQRWEGAHPIHRENRVYECDYGMWHLTKQSRRTYEERTARLAA' A
#
# COMPACT_ATOMS: atom_id res chain seq x y z
N MET A 1 20.25 -2.24 5.31
CA MET A 1 18.82 -2.03 5.63
C MET A 1 18.04 -3.29 5.22
N LYS A 2 17.55 -4.11 6.15
CA LYS A 2 16.79 -5.34 5.81
C LYS A 2 15.51 -4.96 5.06
N THR A 3 15.41 -5.41 3.81
CA THR A 3 14.20 -5.37 2.99
C THR A 3 13.10 -6.18 3.66
N VAL A 4 11.84 -5.77 3.51
CA VAL A 4 10.71 -6.60 3.89
C VAL A 4 10.49 -7.59 2.76
N ASP A 5 10.41 -8.87 3.10
CA ASP A 5 10.18 -9.93 2.12
C ASP A 5 8.81 -9.74 1.46
N PHE A 6 8.81 -9.80 0.14
CA PHE A 6 7.60 -9.72 -0.67
C PHE A 6 7.67 -10.81 -1.74
N ARG A 7 6.51 -11.28 -2.16
CA ARG A 7 6.38 -12.22 -3.28
C ARG A 7 5.51 -11.63 -4.38
N PRO A 8 5.66 -12.05 -5.64
CA PRO A 8 4.65 -11.78 -6.65
C PRO A 8 3.30 -12.35 -6.19
N CYS A 9 2.24 -11.55 -6.26
CA CYS A 9 0.89 -12.04 -5.96
C CYS A 9 0.19 -12.52 -7.22
N GLU A 10 -0.56 -13.61 -7.09
CA GLU A 10 -1.35 -14.22 -8.17
C GLU A 10 -2.50 -13.32 -8.65
N CYS A 11 -2.92 -12.33 -7.86
CA CYS A 11 -3.88 -11.32 -8.30
C CYS A 11 -3.38 -10.47 -9.49
N GLY A 12 -2.08 -10.55 -9.83
CA GLY A 12 -1.47 -9.81 -10.93
C GLY A 12 -1.30 -8.31 -10.68
N ILE A 13 -1.84 -7.78 -9.58
CA ILE A 13 -1.91 -6.34 -9.33
C ILE A 13 -0.58 -5.79 -8.79
N LYS A 14 0.24 -6.57 -8.06
CA LYS A 14 1.53 -6.14 -7.46
C LYS A 14 2.21 -7.24 -6.62
N ARG A 15 3.39 -6.90 -6.06
CA ARG A 15 3.98 -7.56 -4.89
C ARG A 15 2.98 -7.69 -3.73
N GLY A 16 2.90 -8.87 -3.15
CA GLY A 16 2.15 -9.20 -1.94
C GLY A 16 3.08 -9.54 -0.77
N PHE A 17 2.59 -9.32 0.43
CA PHE A 17 3.25 -9.69 1.69
C PHE A 17 2.49 -10.87 2.30
N LEU A 18 3.23 -11.78 2.93
CA LEU A 18 2.67 -13.02 3.48
C LEU A 18 1.79 -12.80 4.71
N ASP A 19 2.03 -11.73 5.44
CA ASP A 19 1.25 -11.39 6.63
C ASP A 19 1.04 -9.87 6.73
N GLN A 20 0.02 -9.50 7.52
CA GLN A 20 -0.34 -8.11 7.74
C GLN A 20 0.81 -7.29 8.33
N ARG A 21 1.56 -7.86 9.28
CA ARG A 21 2.65 -7.16 9.98
C ARG A 21 3.78 -6.79 9.04
N ALA A 22 4.13 -7.67 8.11
CA ALA A 22 5.10 -7.44 7.05
C ALA A 22 4.59 -6.32 6.13
N ALA A 23 3.31 -6.36 5.75
CA ALA A 23 2.69 -5.33 4.93
C ALA A 23 2.72 -3.95 5.62
N GLU A 24 2.39 -3.88 6.91
CA GLU A 24 2.42 -2.63 7.70
C GLU A 24 3.84 -2.08 7.86
N LYS A 25 4.82 -2.97 8.11
CA LYS A 25 6.24 -2.60 8.13
C LYS A 25 6.70 -2.07 6.76
N ALA A 26 6.23 -2.67 5.68
CA ALA A 26 6.49 -2.20 4.32
C ALA A 26 5.81 -0.86 4.04
N LEU A 27 4.59 -0.65 4.52
CA LEU A 27 3.84 0.61 4.43
C LEU A 27 4.59 1.76 5.09
N GLY A 28 5.00 1.60 6.35
CA GLY A 28 5.75 2.64 7.07
C GLY A 28 7.07 3.01 6.36
N ARG A 29 7.76 2.00 5.78
CA ARG A 29 8.96 2.24 4.97
C ARG A 29 8.68 2.96 3.66
N ALA A 30 7.58 2.61 2.98
CA ALA A 30 7.16 3.27 1.76
C ALA A 30 6.82 4.75 2.02
N GLN A 31 6.07 5.02 3.10
CA GLN A 31 5.74 6.38 3.55
C GLN A 31 7.00 7.18 3.87
N ALA A 32 7.89 6.67 4.72
CA ALA A 32 9.15 7.36 5.05
C ALA A 32 10.04 7.62 3.82
N LYS A 33 9.99 6.76 2.80
CA LYS A 33 10.68 7.03 1.52
C LYS A 33 10.02 8.18 0.76
N ARG A 34 8.70 8.24 0.73
CA ARG A 34 7.94 9.33 0.09
C ARG A 34 8.12 10.65 0.82
N ASP A 35 8.13 10.67 2.15
CA ASP A 35 8.35 11.89 2.94
C ASP A 35 9.74 12.47 2.69
N ARG A 36 10.78 11.62 2.65
CA ARG A 36 12.14 12.05 2.27
C ARG A 36 12.21 12.55 0.83
N GLN A 37 11.42 11.99 -0.09
CA GLN A 37 11.32 12.49 -1.46
C GLN A 37 10.60 13.84 -1.50
N ALA A 38 9.55 14.01 -0.70
CA ALA A 38 8.79 15.27 -0.57
C ALA A 38 9.70 16.41 -0.11
N GLN A 39 10.51 16.16 0.92
CA GLN A 39 11.46 17.15 1.45
C GLN A 39 12.51 17.60 0.44
N ARG A 40 12.84 16.76 -0.55
CA ARG A 40 13.81 17.09 -1.61
C ARG A 40 13.20 17.85 -2.77
N TRP A 41 11.88 17.81 -2.93
CA TRP A 41 11.20 18.45 -4.04
C TRP A 41 10.71 19.82 -3.58
N GLU A 42 11.32 20.89 -4.10
CA GLU A 42 10.92 22.28 -3.79
C GLU A 42 9.56 22.68 -4.40
N GLY A 43 8.96 21.81 -5.24
CA GLY A 43 7.63 22.03 -5.82
C GLY A 43 6.51 21.44 -4.96
N ALA A 44 5.45 22.21 -4.73
CA ALA A 44 4.26 21.84 -3.94
C ALA A 44 3.34 20.82 -4.64
N HIS A 45 3.89 19.85 -5.37
CA HIS A 45 3.09 18.82 -6.03
C HIS A 45 2.68 17.72 -5.05
N PRO A 46 1.40 17.29 -5.06
CA PRO A 46 0.95 16.20 -4.21
C PRO A 46 1.70 14.91 -4.56
N ILE A 47 2.43 14.36 -3.60
CA ILE A 47 3.10 13.07 -3.78
C ILE A 47 2.11 11.95 -3.50
N HIS A 48 1.93 11.07 -4.48
CA HIS A 48 1.16 9.86 -4.29
C HIS A 48 1.81 8.95 -3.23
N ARG A 49 1.13 8.82 -2.09
CA ARG A 49 1.54 7.95 -0.98
C ARG A 49 0.55 6.81 -0.78
N GLU A 50 1.08 5.64 -0.47
CA GLU A 50 0.31 4.53 0.07
C GLU A 50 -0.13 4.87 1.49
N ASN A 51 -1.40 4.63 1.82
CA ASN A 51 -2.00 5.01 3.11
C ASN A 51 -2.41 3.80 3.95
N ARG A 52 -2.65 2.64 3.33
CA ARG A 52 -3.23 1.46 4.00
C ARG A 52 -2.68 0.16 3.43
N VAL A 53 -2.89 -0.92 4.19
CA VAL A 53 -2.76 -2.29 3.71
C VAL A 53 -4.13 -2.95 3.63
N TYR A 54 -4.29 -3.92 2.75
CA TYR A 54 -5.48 -4.76 2.64
C TYR A 54 -5.07 -6.18 2.25
N GLU A 55 -5.83 -7.16 2.69
CA GLU A 55 -5.72 -8.55 2.24
C GLU A 55 -6.51 -8.72 0.94
N CYS A 56 -5.90 -9.37 -0.06
CA CYS A 56 -6.61 -9.77 -1.27
C CYS A 56 -7.14 -11.20 -1.15
N ASP A 57 -8.02 -11.57 -2.08
CA ASP A 57 -8.67 -12.89 -2.11
C ASP A 57 -7.70 -14.08 -2.23
N TYR A 58 -6.44 -13.82 -2.62
CA TYR A 58 -5.36 -14.82 -2.71
C TYR A 58 -4.56 -14.97 -1.40
N GLY A 59 -5.05 -14.41 -0.29
CA GLY A 59 -4.42 -14.52 1.04
C GLY A 59 -3.12 -13.73 1.19
N MET A 60 -2.85 -12.78 0.29
CA MET A 60 -1.70 -11.88 0.36
C MET A 60 -2.10 -10.46 0.70
N TRP A 61 -1.19 -9.76 1.39
CA TRP A 61 -1.40 -8.39 1.80
C TRP A 61 -0.77 -7.41 0.83
N HIS A 62 -1.46 -6.33 0.51
CA HIS A 62 -1.04 -5.31 -0.45
C HIS A 62 -1.12 -3.90 0.12
N LEU A 63 -0.23 -3.02 -0.34
CA LEU A 63 -0.32 -1.60 -0.05
C LEU A 63 -1.28 -0.93 -1.04
N THR A 64 -2.11 -0.03 -0.53
CA THR A 64 -3.02 0.77 -1.33
C THR A 64 -2.87 2.26 -1.06
N LYS A 65 -3.09 3.05 -2.12
CA LYS A 65 -3.19 4.51 -2.06
C LYS A 65 -4.61 4.97 -1.74
N GLN A 66 -5.60 4.09 -1.87
CA GLN A 66 -6.99 4.42 -1.61
C GLN A 66 -7.18 4.85 -0.16
N SER A 67 -7.98 5.90 0.03
CA SER A 67 -8.46 6.26 1.36
C SER A 67 -9.38 5.15 1.90
N ARG A 68 -9.53 5.06 3.22
CA ARG A 68 -10.47 4.13 3.85
C ARG A 68 -11.87 4.28 3.25
N ARG A 69 -12.35 5.53 3.15
CA ARG A 69 -13.66 5.88 2.61
C ARG A 69 -13.82 5.38 1.17
N THR A 70 -12.85 5.67 0.30
CA THR A 70 -12.90 5.25 -1.12
C THR A 70 -12.85 3.74 -1.28
N TYR A 71 -12.13 3.04 -0.39
CA TYR A 71 -12.13 1.58 -0.38
C TYR A 71 -13.50 1.05 0.04
N GLU A 72 -14.03 1.48 1.18
CA GLU A 72 -15.34 1.07 1.70
C GLU A 72 -16.47 1.39 0.71
N GLU A 73 -16.48 2.58 0.09
CA GLU A 73 -17.40 2.96 -0.97
C GLU A 73 -17.32 2.01 -2.17
N ARG A 74 -16.11 1.62 -2.58
CA ARG A 74 -15.90 0.67 -3.69
C ARG A 74 -16.37 -0.74 -3.33
N THR A 75 -16.04 -1.22 -2.13
CA THR A 75 -16.43 -2.56 -1.68
C THR A 75 -17.95 -2.64 -1.51
N ALA A 76 -18.58 -1.61 -0.94
CA ALA A 76 -20.03 -1.52 -0.82
C ALA A 76 -20.73 -1.52 -2.19
N ARG A 77 -20.17 -0.81 -3.18
CA ARG A 77 -20.69 -0.80 -4.56
C ARG A 77 -20.57 -2.14 -5.28
N LEU A 78 -19.57 -2.95 -4.95
CA LEU A 78 -19.36 -4.28 -5.56
C LEU A 78 -20.17 -5.39 -4.89
N ALA A 79 -20.65 -5.16 -3.67
CA ALA A 79 -21.47 -6.09 -2.91
C ALA A 79 -22.99 -5.91 -3.12
N ALA A 80 -23.39 -4.90 -3.89
CA ALA A 80 -24.78 -4.58 -4.26
C ALA A 80 -25.05 -5.01 -5.70
#